data_AF-A0A529HP77-F1
#
_entry.id   AF-A0A529HP77-F1
#
_cell.length_a   1.000
_cell.length_b   1.000
_cell.length_c   1.000
_cell.angle_alpha   90.00
_cell.angle_beta   90.00
_cell.angle_gamma   90.00
#
_symmetry.space_group_name_H-M   'P 1'
#
loop_
_entity.id
_entity.type
_entity.pdbx_description
1 polymer ?
#
loop_
_entity_poly.entity_id
_entity_poly.type
_entity_poly.pdbx_seq_one_letter_code
_entity_poly.pdbx_strand_id
1 'polypeptide(L)'
;YDNYAKLHRTMWAGLQYVLLKKGPVASSLFETGGFWYADPTAASPDIQFHLGLGSGIEAGVEKLNNPGVTLNSAFLRPRSRGT
;
A
#
# COMPACT_ATOMS: atom_id res chain seq x y z
N TYR A 1 6.49 -7.76 -1.31
CA TYR A 1 5.42 -8.71 -1.69
C TYR A 1 5.52 -9.25 -3.11
N ASP A 2 6.24 -8.58 -4.01
CA ASP A 2 6.32 -8.86 -5.45
C ASP A 2 6.69 -10.31 -5.80
N ASN A 3 7.46 -10.97 -4.95
CA ASN A 3 7.86 -12.37 -5.13
C ASN A 3 6.71 -13.40 -4.97
N TYR A 4 5.58 -13.02 -4.37
CA TYR A 4 4.38 -13.86 -4.21
C TYR A 4 3.38 -13.73 -5.37
N ALA A 5 3.64 -12.86 -6.35
CA ALA A 5 2.84 -12.76 -7.57
C ALA A 5 3.04 -13.96 -8.52
N LYS A 6 4.04 -14.82 -8.26
CA LYS A 6 4.25 -16.07 -9.01
C LYS A 6 3.20 -17.11 -8.58
N LEU A 7 2.53 -17.72 -9.56
CA LEU A 7 1.38 -18.62 -9.34
C LEU A 7 1.62 -19.70 -8.25
N HIS A 8 2.77 -20.37 -8.27
CA HIS A 8 3.10 -21.41 -7.28
C HIS A 8 3.22 -20.86 -5.85
N ARG A 9 3.70 -19.63 -5.68
CA ARG A 9 3.81 -18.97 -4.37
C ARG A 9 2.48 -18.39 -3.91
N THR A 10 1.65 -17.92 -4.84
CA THR A 10 0.27 -17.52 -4.54
C THR A 10 -0.54 -18.72 -4.04
N MET A 11 -0.46 -19.88 -4.70
CA MET A 11 -1.14 -21.09 -4.26
C MET A 11 -0.65 -21.56 -2.89
N TRP A 12 0.66 -21.51 -2.64
CA TRP A 12 1.21 -21.84 -1.31
C TRP A 12 0.72 -20.88 -0.22
N ALA A 13 0.71 -19.57 -0.50
CA ALA A 13 0.21 -18.57 0.44
C ALA A 13 -1.30 -18.76 0.72
N GLY A 14 -2.08 -19.14 -0.29
CA GLY A 14 -3.48 -19.51 -0.14
C GLY A 14 -3.68 -20.74 0.75
N LEU A 15 -2.89 -21.79 0.54
CA LEU A 15 -2.94 -22.99 1.37
C LEU A 15 -2.56 -22.70 2.83
N GLN A 16 -1.51 -21.91 3.04
CA GLN A 16 -1.09 -21.46 4.37
C GLN A 16 -2.22 -20.69 5.09
N TYR A 17 -2.93 -19.83 4.35
CA TYR A 17 -4.05 -19.08 4.90
C TYR A 17 -5.24 -19.97 5.25
N VAL A 18 -5.61 -20.92 4.38
CA VAL A 18 -6.73 -21.83 4.64
C VAL A 18 -6.47 -22.69 5.88
N LEU A 19 -5.26 -23.23 6.01
CA LEU A 19 -4.91 -24.16 7.09
C LEU A 19 -4.59 -23.46 8.42
N LEU A 20 -3.90 -22.32 8.38
CA LEU A 20 -3.33 -21.69 9.58
C LEU A 20 -3.87 -20.29 9.86
N LYS A 21 -4.70 -19.73 8.96
CA LYS A 21 -5.20 -18.34 9.01
C LYS A 21 -4.06 -17.31 9.14
N LYS A 22 -2.90 -17.63 8.58
CA LYS A 22 -1.66 -16.84 8.64
C LYS A 22 -1.02 -16.75 7.26
N GLY A 23 -0.05 -15.84 7.13
CA GLY A 23 0.77 -15.69 5.93
C GLY A 23 0.43 -14.46 5.11
N PRO A 24 1.05 -14.31 3.92
CA PRO A 24 0.97 -13.10 3.10
C PRO A 24 -0.45 -12.70 2.67
N VAL A 25 -1.37 -13.67 2.58
CA VAL A 25 -2.77 -13.40 2.23
C VAL A 25 -3.51 -12.65 3.35
N ALA A 26 -3.05 -12.76 4.60
CA ALA A 26 -3.70 -12.15 5.75
C ALA A 26 -3.22 -10.72 6.05
N SER A 27 -2.27 -10.16 5.28
CA SER A 27 -1.71 -8.83 5.55
C SER A 27 -2.23 -7.80 4.55
N SER A 28 -2.46 -6.58 5.04
CA SER A 28 -3.06 -5.47 4.30
C SER A 28 -2.11 -4.83 3.29
N LEU A 29 -0.84 -5.26 3.23
CA LEU A 29 0.28 -4.65 2.49
C LEU A 29 0.69 -3.25 2.96
N PHE A 30 -0.28 -2.46 3.42
CA PHE A 30 -0.12 -1.15 4.03
C PHE A 30 -0.14 -1.31 5.55
N GLU A 31 1.05 -1.38 6.12
CA GLU A 31 1.21 -1.70 7.55
C GLU A 31 1.43 -0.44 8.40
N THR A 32 1.92 0.65 7.80
CA THR A 32 2.20 1.89 8.52
C THR A 32 1.90 3.12 7.68
N GLY A 33 1.71 4.25 8.35
CA GLY A 33 1.36 5.52 7.73
C GLY A 33 1.42 6.67 8.73
N GLY A 34 1.05 7.86 8.27
CA GLY A 34 1.03 9.05 9.12
C GLY A 34 0.25 10.18 8.51
N PHE A 35 -0.14 11.14 9.35
CA PHE A 35 -0.79 12.37 8.93
C PHE A 35 0.17 13.54 9.12
N TRP A 36 0.23 14.44 8.14
CA TRP A 36 1.09 15.63 8.19
C TRP A 36 0.42 16.85 7.57
N TYR A 37 1.08 18.01 7.74
CA TYR A 37 0.68 19.29 7.21
C TYR A 37 1.47 19.64 5.95
N ALA A 38 0.80 19.78 4.82
CA ALA A 38 1.29 20.48 3.64
C ALA A 38 1.14 21.99 3.80
N ASP A 39 -0.03 22.42 4.28
CA ASP A 39 -0.35 23.81 4.60
C ASP A 39 -0.09 24.07 6.09
N PRO A 40 0.90 24.93 6.45
CA PRO A 40 1.18 25.28 7.84
C PRO A 40 0.02 25.99 8.56
N THR A 41 -0.94 26.52 7.82
CA THR A 41 -2.11 27.24 8.36
C THR A 41 -3.35 26.36 8.46
N ALA A 42 -3.27 25.09 8.02
CA ALA A 42 -4.39 24.17 8.09
C ALA A 42 -4.78 23.84 9.53
N ALA A 43 -6.09 23.78 9.80
CA ALA A 43 -6.63 23.52 11.13
C ALA A 43 -6.38 22.09 11.65
N SER A 44 -6.03 21.16 10.76
CA SER A 44 -5.61 19.79 11.09
C SER A 44 -4.80 19.23 9.92
N PRO A 45 -4.10 18.09 10.07
CA PRO A 45 -3.30 17.50 9.00
C PRO A 45 -4.11 17.31 7.72
N ASP A 46 -3.53 17.67 6.58
CA ASP A 46 -4.17 17.68 5.26
C ASP A 46 -3.51 16.70 4.28
N ILE A 47 -2.43 16.02 4.68
CA ILE A 47 -1.82 14.90 3.95
C ILE A 47 -1.90 13.62 4.79
N GLN A 48 -2.20 12.52 4.11
CA GLN A 48 -2.02 11.16 4.63
C GLN A 48 -0.95 10.42 3.83
N PHE A 49 -0.02 9.80 4.55
CA PHE A 49 0.98 8.91 4.00
C PHE A 49 0.61 7.46 4.28
N HIS A 50 0.73 6.60 3.27
CA HIS A 50 0.60 5.15 3.40
C HIS A 50 1.85 4.46 2.89
N LEU A 51 2.46 3.62 3.73
CA LEU A 51 3.63 2.84 3.39
C LEU A 51 3.22 1.39 3.07
N GLY A 52 3.33 1.04 1.79
CA GLY A 52 3.12 -0.32 1.29
C GLY A 52 4.42 -1.10 1.20
N LEU A 53 4.46 -2.31 1.75
CA LEU A 53 5.62 -3.23 1.67
C LEU A 53 5.67 -3.98 0.32
N GLY A 54 5.88 -3.24 -0.76
CA GLY A 54 6.08 -3.76 -2.11
C GLY A 54 6.24 -2.63 -3.13
N SER A 55 6.70 -2.97 -4.33
CA SER A 55 6.89 -2.00 -5.42
C SER A 55 5.81 -2.21 -6.49
N GLY A 56 5.25 -1.11 -7.02
CA GLY A 56 4.24 -1.20 -8.08
C GLY A 56 2.95 -1.91 -7.65
N ILE A 57 2.53 -1.73 -6.39
CA ILE A 57 1.27 -2.28 -5.87
C ILE A 57 0.07 -1.57 -6.51
N GLU A 58 0.21 -0.29 -6.85
CA GLU A 58 -0.84 0.52 -7.48
C GLU A 58 -0.92 0.26 -8.99
N ALA A 59 -2.15 0.15 -9.50
CA ALA A 59 -2.41 -0.03 -10.91
C ALA A 59 -1.86 1.15 -11.72
N GLY A 60 -0.88 0.89 -12.59
CA GLY A 60 -0.25 1.90 -13.45
C GLY A 60 1.16 2.32 -13.05
N VAL A 61 1.71 1.82 -11.93
CA VAL A 61 3.11 2.06 -11.54
C VAL A 61 4.00 0.93 -12.06
N GLU A 62 5.14 1.27 -12.67
CA GLU A 62 6.11 0.28 -13.13
C GLU A 62 6.62 -0.58 -11.96
N LYS A 63 6.73 -1.89 -12.19
CA LYS A 63 7.30 -2.82 -11.22
C LYS A 63 8.81 -2.62 -11.16
N LEU A 64 9.34 -2.47 -9.96
CA LEU A 64 10.79 -2.44 -9.78
C LEU A 64 11.34 -3.86 -9.90
N ASN A 65 12.54 -3.97 -10.47
CA ASN A 65 13.25 -5.24 -10.57
C ASN A 65 13.73 -5.76 -9.19
N ASN A 66 13.84 -4.86 -8.20
CA ASN A 66 14.31 -5.13 -6.85
C ASN A 66 13.19 -4.92 -5.82
N PRO A 67 13.29 -5.56 -4.63
CA PRO A 67 12.37 -5.29 -3.54
C PRO A 67 12.36 -3.79 -3.21
N GLY A 68 11.15 -3.22 -3.16
CA GLY A 68 10.95 -1.83 -2.84
C GLY A 68 9.81 -1.63 -1.86
N VAL A 69 9.67 -0.38 -1.42
CA VAL A 69 8.52 0.12 -0.67
C VAL A 69 7.82 1.18 -1.50
N THR A 70 6.50 1.23 -1.40
CA THR A 70 5.70 2.28 -2.02
C THR A 70 5.24 3.23 -0.93
N LEU A 71 5.54 4.51 -1.08
CA LEU A 71 5.01 5.56 -0.21
C LEU A 71 4.00 6.39 -1.00
N ASN A 72 2.73 6.24 -0.69
CA ASN A 72 1.66 7.04 -1.28
C ASN A 72 1.40 8.26 -0.37
N SER A 73 1.24 9.44 -0.98
CA SER A 73 0.77 10.65 -0.32
C SER A 73 -0.58 11.06 -0.89
N ALA A 74 -1.62 11.10 -0.05
CA ALA A 74 -2.96 11.52 -0.42
C ALA A 74 -3.32 12.86 0.22
N PHE A 75 -3.77 13.81 -0.59
CA PHE A 75 -4.28 15.08 -0.08
C PHE A 75 -5.73 14.93 0.34
N LEU A 76 -6.01 15.19 1.63
CA LEU A 76 -7.29 14.90 2.26
C LEU A 76 -8.34 15.99 2.07
N ARG A 77 -7.95 17.15 1.51
CA ARG A 77 -8.83 18.31 1.35
C ARG A 77 -8.89 18.81 -0.10
N PRO A 78 -9.22 17.93 -1.08
CA PRO A 78 -9.22 18.32 -2.48
C PRO A 78 -10.12 19.53 -2.71
N ARG A 79 -9.56 20.54 -3.38
CA ARG A 79 -10.31 21.74 -3.82
C ARG A 79 -11.08 21.47 -5.12
N SER A 80 -10.62 20.51 -5.92
CA SER A 80 -11.30 20.06 -7.13
C SER A 80 -12.60 19.32 -6.80
N ARG A 81 -13.61 19.47 -7.65
CA ARG A 81 -14.89 18.76 -7.58
C ARG A 81 -15.23 18.21 -8.96
N GLY A 82 -15.73 16.97 -9.02
CA GLY A 82 -16.23 16.38 -10.26
C GLY A 82 -17.68 16.79 -10.56
N THR A 83 -18.13 16.54 -11.78
CA THR A 83 -19.52 16.61 -12.25
C THR A 83 -19.95 15.27 -12.79
#